data_AF-A0A815JP03-F1
#
_entry.id   AF-A0A815JP03-F1
#
_cell.length_a   1.000
_cell.length_b   1.000
_cell.length_c   1.000
_cell.angle_alpha   90.00
_cell.angle_beta   90.00
_cell.angle_gamma   90.00
#
_symmetry.space_group_name_H-M   'P 1'
#
loop_
_entity.id
_entity.type
_entity.pdbx_description
1 polymer ?
#
loop_
_entity_poly.entity_id
_entity_poly.type
_entity_poly.pdbx_seq_one_letter_code
_entity_poly.pdbx_strand_id
1 'polypeptide(L)'
;MERIRLATDYSNLTELAIFHFRKDIALNYFTKPSVVLYPYLSLYYPPLSLFNLPSTTFSSPILTHLYINVETFADCLYLLDGRLRKLTTLCVIVHHMNTFSETVHNMDKLLNLKCFALKSFLPFQQYDKIILLLRRMSNLEKLTLNLSIQDRNRVIDGTYIQHDILDYMSQLRSFTFYICTYVDLVAVPHKLSSEDIQLTLTNIGQQHISSMVNYVTGVVNYAFEVRAACSIFSLPFEFDYLRDIGNNFPNIVFSYVTYLFIEDITPFEHEFFMRIARSFPLLKHLCIWNQKSQKKAGLVTFSSDKCQLHSIIEYSHLTILDVKWAHKDYIEQFLNGTKTFVPCLTQFEVPYIDDLKAVTKNFTREETRRNCAKVEKITTIQGVIHSKDLCLYFPSLYK
;
A
#
# COMPACT_ATOMS: atom_id res chain seq x y z
N MET A 1 6.23 -1.55 39.64
CA MET A 1 6.22 -0.09 39.89
C MET A 1 7.64 0.40 39.58
N GLU A 2 7.96 0.55 38.29
CA GLU A 2 9.31 0.85 37.81
C GLU A 2 9.34 2.25 37.20
N ARG A 3 10.18 3.11 37.78
CA ARG A 3 10.49 4.45 37.29
C ARG A 3 11.63 4.35 36.28
N ILE A 4 11.36 4.64 35.01
CA ILE A 4 12.42 4.97 34.06
C ILE A 4 12.73 6.46 34.22
N ARG A 5 13.91 6.75 34.78
CA ARG A 5 14.55 8.07 34.72
C ARG A 5 15.13 8.25 33.31
N LEU A 6 14.80 9.35 32.65
CA LEU A 6 15.61 9.87 31.56
C LEU A 6 16.18 11.23 32.00
N ALA A 7 17.49 11.32 31.84
CA ALA A 7 18.33 12.42 32.26
C ALA A 7 18.10 13.67 31.41
N THR A 8 18.27 14.80 32.09
CA THR A 8 18.45 16.16 31.57
C THR A 8 19.66 16.24 30.64
N ASP A 9 19.52 16.94 29.52
CA ASP A 9 20.20 18.22 29.21
C ASP A 9 20.43 18.38 27.69
N TYR A 10 19.53 19.09 27.00
CA TYR A 10 19.72 19.62 25.65
C TYR A 10 18.92 20.92 25.50
N SER A 11 19.49 22.03 25.97
CA SER A 11 19.03 23.36 25.60
C SER A 11 19.52 23.70 24.18
N ASN A 12 18.56 23.97 23.29
CA ASN A 12 18.69 24.32 21.86
C ASN A 12 18.78 23.15 20.88
N LEU A 13 17.63 22.56 20.54
CA LEU A 13 17.27 22.08 19.19
C LEU A 13 15.77 21.68 19.17
N THR A 14 15.13 21.91 18.03
CA THR A 14 13.84 21.37 17.60
C THR A 14 13.70 19.88 17.92
N GLU A 15 12.70 19.50 18.74
CA GLU A 15 12.46 18.09 19.10
C GLU A 15 10.99 17.65 18.96
N LEU A 16 10.82 16.67 18.07
CA LEU A 16 10.13 15.38 18.21
C LEU A 16 8.95 15.26 19.20
N ALA A 17 7.77 14.92 18.69
CA ALA A 17 6.73 14.21 19.45
C ALA A 17 6.19 13.04 18.62
N ILE A 18 6.50 11.81 19.05
CA ILE A 18 5.86 10.58 18.61
C ILE A 18 4.70 10.31 19.58
N PHE A 19 3.46 10.26 19.10
CA PHE A 19 2.29 10.09 19.97
C PHE A 19 1.99 8.60 20.23
N HIS A 20 2.28 8.13 21.44
CA HIS A 20 1.58 7.00 22.05
C HIS A 20 0.42 7.53 22.89
N PHE A 21 -0.82 7.39 22.41
CA PHE A 21 -1.98 7.86 23.17
C PHE A 21 -2.32 6.91 24.33
N ARG A 22 -2.09 7.38 25.56
CA ARG A 22 -3.05 7.15 26.66
C ARG A 22 -4.15 8.21 26.56
N LYS A 23 -5.40 7.78 26.80
CA LYS A 23 -6.63 8.61 26.75
C LYS A 23 -6.53 9.94 27.53
N ASP A 24 -5.68 9.97 28.56
CA ASP A 24 -5.49 11.10 29.49
C ASP A 24 -4.58 12.22 28.94
N ILE A 25 -3.85 11.96 27.85
CA ILE A 25 -2.81 12.86 27.33
C ILE A 25 -3.35 13.76 26.20
N ALA A 26 -4.47 13.39 25.56
CA ALA A 26 -5.04 14.11 24.42
C ALA A 26 -5.41 15.58 24.69
N LEU A 27 -5.87 15.88 25.91
CA LEU A 27 -6.36 17.22 26.26
C LEU A 27 -5.24 18.28 26.38
N ASN A 28 -4.00 17.89 26.67
CA ASN A 28 -2.93 18.85 26.99
C ASN A 28 -2.13 19.36 25.78
N TYR A 29 -2.33 18.79 24.57
CA TYR A 29 -1.43 19.05 23.43
C TYR A 29 -2.01 19.99 22.35
N PHE A 30 -3.33 20.20 22.31
CA PHE A 30 -3.96 21.14 21.37
C PHE A 30 -3.74 22.62 21.72
N THR A 31 -3.08 22.90 22.85
CA THR A 31 -2.82 24.25 23.38
C THR A 31 -1.43 24.81 23.05
N LYS A 32 -0.52 24.04 22.43
CA LYS A 32 0.85 24.51 22.13
C LYS A 32 1.07 24.93 20.66
N PRO A 33 1.92 25.94 20.39
CA PRO A 33 1.95 26.67 19.11
C PRO A 33 2.70 26.02 17.95
N SER A 34 3.32 24.88 18.16
CA SER A 34 4.23 24.31 17.17
C SER A 34 4.33 22.80 17.39
N VAL A 35 3.49 22.05 16.68
CA VAL A 35 3.65 20.60 16.58
C VAL A 35 4.00 20.31 15.13
N VAL A 36 5.30 20.16 14.85
CA VAL A 36 5.78 19.61 13.58
C VAL A 36 5.75 18.09 13.73
N LEU A 37 4.72 17.48 13.17
CA LEU A 37 4.67 16.03 12.99
C LEU A 37 5.31 15.70 11.63
N TYR A 38 6.15 14.67 11.62
CA TYR A 38 7.00 14.30 10.48
C TYR A 38 6.27 14.30 9.13
N PRO A 39 6.95 14.67 8.02
CA PRO A 39 6.39 14.57 6.67
C PRO A 39 6.14 13.13 6.19
N TYR A 40 6.49 12.11 6.99
CA TYR A 40 6.30 10.70 6.66
C TYR A 40 5.33 10.05 7.66
N LEU A 41 4.03 10.13 7.36
CA LEU A 41 3.04 9.27 8.00
C LEU A 41 3.32 7.83 7.59
N SER A 42 3.65 7.00 8.57
CA SER A 42 3.89 5.57 8.37
C SER A 42 2.68 4.77 8.82
N LEU A 43 2.39 3.70 8.07
CA LEU A 43 1.45 2.64 8.45
C LEU A 43 1.74 2.01 9.82
N TYR A 44 2.99 2.06 10.27
CA TYR A 44 3.40 1.43 11.52
C TYR A 44 2.96 2.23 12.76
N TYR A 45 2.45 3.45 12.61
CA TYR A 45 1.87 4.17 13.74
C TYR A 45 0.44 3.68 14.01
N PRO A 46 0.10 3.38 15.28
CA PRO A 46 -1.22 2.89 15.63
C PRO A 46 -2.28 3.95 15.29
N PRO A 47 -3.42 3.55 14.68
CA PRO A 47 -4.50 4.47 14.40
C PRO A 47 -5.13 5.01 15.68
N LEU A 48 -5.57 6.26 15.66
CA LEU A 48 -6.31 6.87 16.74
C LEU A 48 -7.83 6.74 16.52
N SER A 49 -8.53 6.18 17.51
CA SER A 49 -9.99 6.19 17.58
C SER A 49 -10.47 7.48 18.25
N LEU A 50 -11.29 8.26 17.57
CA LEU A 50 -11.83 9.53 18.07
C LEU A 50 -13.27 9.42 18.55
N PHE A 51 -13.96 8.32 18.22
CA PHE A 51 -15.36 8.08 18.55
C PHE A 51 -15.74 8.32 20.03
N ASN A 52 -14.83 8.03 20.96
CA ASN A 52 -15.07 8.16 22.40
C ASN A 52 -14.62 9.51 22.99
N LEU A 53 -14.15 10.44 22.17
CA LEU A 53 -13.68 11.75 22.63
C LEU A 53 -14.80 12.79 22.46
N PRO A 54 -15.04 13.65 23.47
CA PRO A 54 -15.94 14.77 23.30
C PRO A 54 -15.54 15.58 22.07
N SER A 55 -16.51 16.03 21.27
CA SER A 55 -16.22 16.85 20.09
C SER A 55 -15.44 18.13 20.44
N THR A 56 -15.49 18.60 21.69
CA THR A 56 -14.73 19.75 22.22
C THR A 56 -13.24 19.48 22.42
N THR A 57 -12.79 18.23 22.32
CA THR A 57 -11.39 17.82 22.54
C THR A 57 -10.44 18.43 21.50
N PHE A 58 -10.94 18.73 20.30
CA PHE A 58 -10.14 19.18 19.17
C PHE A 58 -10.41 20.65 18.87
N SER A 59 -9.80 21.55 19.64
CA SER A 59 -9.78 22.97 19.30
C SER A 59 -8.36 23.51 19.45
N SER A 60 -7.86 24.13 18.39
CA SER A 60 -6.57 24.82 18.43
C SER A 60 -6.65 26.08 17.58
N PRO A 61 -6.36 27.26 18.15
CA PRO A 61 -6.41 28.52 17.42
C PRO A 61 -5.17 28.76 16.55
N ILE A 62 -4.16 27.89 16.61
CA ILE A 62 -2.83 28.08 16.00
C ILE A 62 -2.39 26.91 15.13
N LEU A 63 -3.03 25.74 15.24
CA LEU A 63 -2.68 24.57 14.43
C LEU A 63 -2.99 24.82 12.95
N THR A 64 -1.94 24.83 12.12
CA THR A 64 -2.04 25.04 10.67
C THR A 64 -1.81 23.77 9.85
N HIS A 65 -1.10 22.79 10.40
CA HIS A 65 -0.78 21.52 9.74
C HIS A 65 -1.09 20.34 10.67
N LEU A 66 -1.71 19.29 10.15
CA LEU A 66 -2.00 18.07 10.89
C LEU A 66 -1.72 16.84 10.04
N TYR A 67 -0.96 15.91 10.60
CA TYR A 67 -0.63 14.60 10.02
C TYR A 67 -1.07 13.54 11.03
N ILE A 68 -1.98 12.64 10.64
CA ILE A 68 -2.57 11.70 11.61
C ILE A 68 -2.98 10.36 10.98
N ASN A 69 -2.81 9.28 11.73
CA ASN A 69 -3.44 7.99 11.45
C ASN A 69 -4.71 7.88 12.29
N VAL A 70 -5.84 7.60 11.66
CA VAL A 70 -7.12 7.42 12.33
C VAL A 70 -7.65 6.02 12.08
N GLU A 71 -8.41 5.52 13.05
CA GLU A 71 -9.01 4.19 12.97
C GLU A 71 -10.05 4.17 11.86
N THR A 72 -10.95 5.15 11.83
CA THR A 72 -12.05 5.17 10.88
C THR A 72 -12.19 6.45 10.06
N PHE A 73 -12.94 6.37 8.95
CA PHE A 73 -13.28 7.58 8.18
C PHE A 73 -14.13 8.56 9.00
N ALA A 74 -14.96 8.06 9.90
CA ALA A 74 -15.74 8.92 10.80
C ALA A 74 -14.82 9.75 11.69
N ASP A 75 -13.72 9.17 12.18
CA ASP A 75 -12.70 9.90 12.93
C ASP A 75 -12.07 11.02 12.09
N CYS A 76 -11.79 10.77 10.80
CA CYS A 76 -11.36 11.83 9.88
C CYS A 76 -12.38 12.98 9.81
N LEU A 77 -13.68 12.67 9.69
CA LEU A 77 -14.75 13.68 9.65
C LEU A 77 -14.88 14.45 10.96
N TYR A 78 -14.66 13.82 12.12
CA TYR A 78 -14.63 14.50 13.42
C TYR A 78 -13.54 15.57 13.50
N LEU A 79 -12.36 15.34 12.90
CA LEU A 79 -11.30 16.36 12.82
C LEU A 79 -11.70 17.56 11.97
N LEU A 80 -12.64 17.34 11.05
CA LEU A 80 -13.05 18.30 10.04
C LEU A 80 -14.29 19.14 10.46
N ASP A 81 -14.85 18.93 11.65
CA ASP A 81 -16.06 19.61 12.21
C ASP A 81 -15.87 21.13 12.51
N GLY A 82 -15.00 21.83 11.77
CA GLY A 82 -14.88 23.30 11.78
C GLY A 82 -14.21 23.92 13.02
N ARG A 83 -13.69 23.11 13.95
CA ARG A 83 -13.04 23.60 15.19
C ARG A 83 -11.56 23.90 15.03
N LEU A 84 -10.90 23.32 14.03
CA LEU A 84 -9.51 23.62 13.66
C LEU A 84 -9.47 24.75 12.62
N ARG A 85 -9.93 25.95 13.00
CA ARG A 85 -10.18 27.07 12.07
C ARG A 85 -8.96 27.61 11.32
N LYS A 86 -7.74 27.36 11.83
CA LYS A 86 -6.48 27.77 11.17
C LYS A 86 -5.82 26.66 10.38
N LEU A 87 -6.40 25.45 10.37
CA LEU A 87 -5.84 24.31 9.66
C LEU A 87 -5.89 24.57 8.14
N THR A 88 -4.71 24.62 7.53
CA THR A 88 -4.54 24.80 6.08
C THR A 88 -4.07 23.52 5.41
N THR A 89 -3.51 22.58 6.16
CA THR A 89 -2.99 21.31 5.63
C THR A 89 -3.40 20.16 6.53
N LEU A 90 -4.04 19.15 5.93
CA LEU A 90 -4.41 17.93 6.62
C LEU A 90 -3.98 16.72 5.80
N CYS A 91 -3.23 15.82 6.42
CA CYS A 91 -2.88 14.53 5.86
C CYS A 91 -3.37 13.42 6.79
N VAL A 92 -4.23 12.54 6.28
CA VAL A 92 -4.84 11.47 7.06
C VAL A 92 -4.59 10.11 6.41
N ILE A 93 -4.14 9.17 7.23
CA ILE A 93 -4.21 7.74 6.93
C ILE A 93 -5.42 7.16 7.65
N VAL A 94 -6.31 6.50 6.92
CA VAL A 94 -7.44 5.78 7.51
C VAL A 94 -7.20 4.28 7.41
N HIS A 95 -7.32 3.58 8.54
CA HIS A 95 -7.11 2.12 8.59
C HIS A 95 -8.38 1.34 8.24
N HIS A 96 -9.54 1.78 8.75
CA HIS A 96 -10.82 1.08 8.58
C HIS A 96 -11.92 2.01 8.08
N MET A 97 -12.34 1.83 6.83
CA MET A 97 -13.46 2.58 6.28
C MET A 97 -14.78 1.84 6.60
N ASN A 98 -15.14 1.72 7.88
CA ASN A 98 -16.33 1.00 8.32
C ASN A 98 -17.63 1.67 7.83
N THR A 99 -18.72 0.89 7.77
CA THR A 99 -20.06 1.37 7.42
C THR A 99 -20.55 2.41 8.43
N PHE A 100 -20.40 3.66 8.03
CA PHE A 100 -20.93 4.86 8.67
C PHE A 100 -22.37 4.68 9.22
N SER A 101 -22.58 5.06 10.48
CA SER A 101 -23.87 5.53 10.99
C SER A 101 -24.03 6.98 10.55
N GLU A 102 -25.22 7.38 10.05
CA GLU A 102 -25.60 8.63 9.35
C GLU A 102 -25.28 9.98 10.06
N THR A 103 -24.46 10.01 11.10
CA THR A 103 -24.37 11.08 12.10
C THR A 103 -23.34 12.19 11.82
N VAL A 104 -22.92 12.45 10.57
CA VAL A 104 -22.21 13.72 10.25
C VAL A 104 -23.25 14.78 9.91
N HIS A 105 -23.87 15.31 10.98
CA HIS A 105 -24.99 16.25 10.88
C HIS A 105 -24.60 17.73 10.81
N ASN A 106 -23.33 18.13 10.89
CA ASN A 106 -22.98 19.56 11.03
C ASN A 106 -21.68 20.02 10.33
N MET A 107 -21.40 19.51 9.14
CA MET A 107 -20.29 19.99 8.31
C MET A 107 -20.69 21.20 7.44
N ASP A 108 -21.42 22.17 8.01
CA ASP A 108 -21.85 23.40 7.33
C ASP A 108 -20.75 24.47 7.27
N LYS A 109 -19.69 24.31 8.08
CA LYS A 109 -18.53 25.20 8.04
C LYS A 109 -17.46 24.63 7.13
N LEU A 110 -17.33 25.23 5.95
CA LEU A 110 -16.20 25.02 5.05
C LEU A 110 -14.88 25.20 5.80
N LEU A 111 -14.05 24.15 5.81
CA LEU A 111 -12.66 24.29 6.24
C LEU A 111 -11.88 25.03 5.18
N ASN A 112 -11.06 25.99 5.61
CA ASN A 112 -10.17 26.72 4.71
C ASN A 112 -8.87 25.93 4.44
N LEU A 113 -9.01 24.64 4.11
CA LEU A 113 -7.90 23.78 3.75
C LEU A 113 -7.38 24.18 2.37
N LYS A 114 -6.06 24.33 2.28
CA LYS A 114 -5.33 24.48 1.02
C LYS A 114 -4.75 23.16 0.53
N CYS A 115 -4.40 22.27 1.47
CA CYS A 115 -3.82 20.97 1.16
C CYS A 115 -4.58 19.87 1.90
N PHE A 116 -4.97 18.82 1.18
CA PHE A 116 -5.60 17.64 1.75
C PHE A 116 -4.99 16.37 1.18
N ALA A 117 -4.60 15.45 2.05
CA ALA A 117 -4.15 14.12 1.66
C ALA A 117 -4.97 13.06 2.40
N LEU A 118 -5.54 12.12 1.65
CA LEU A 118 -6.26 10.98 2.20
C LEU A 118 -5.67 9.69 1.65
N LYS A 119 -5.22 8.82 2.54
CA LYS A 119 -4.74 7.49 2.20
C LYS A 119 -5.59 6.43 2.91
N SER A 120 -6.12 5.49 2.15
CA SER A 120 -6.80 4.29 2.67
C SER A 120 -6.04 3.07 2.22
N PHE A 121 -5.67 2.22 3.16
CA PHE A 121 -4.95 0.98 2.87
C PHE A 121 -5.87 -0.18 2.58
N LEU A 122 -7.02 -0.21 3.26
CA LEU A 122 -8.03 -1.22 3.01
C LEU A 122 -9.01 -0.74 1.95
N PRO A 123 -9.50 -1.66 1.11
CA PRO A 123 -10.55 -1.34 0.18
C PRO A 123 -11.84 -0.96 0.90
N PHE A 124 -12.65 -0.09 0.30
CA PHE A 124 -13.90 0.37 0.91
C PHE A 124 -14.99 0.70 -0.11
N GLN A 125 -16.25 0.72 0.33
CA GLN A 125 -17.42 0.86 -0.55
C GLN A 125 -17.91 2.33 -0.70
N GLN A 126 -17.40 3.25 0.12
CA GLN A 126 -17.98 4.59 0.33
C GLN A 126 -17.31 5.72 -0.45
N TYR A 127 -16.92 5.47 -1.70
CA TYR A 127 -16.29 6.50 -2.56
C TYR A 127 -17.12 7.79 -2.62
N ASP A 128 -18.43 7.69 -2.78
CA ASP A 128 -19.32 8.84 -2.92
C ASP A 128 -19.29 9.76 -1.69
N LYS A 129 -19.01 9.23 -0.49
CA LYS A 129 -18.86 10.06 0.72
C LYS A 129 -17.57 10.86 0.74
N ILE A 130 -16.48 10.30 0.19
CA ILE A 130 -15.25 11.05 -0.03
C ILE A 130 -15.52 12.17 -1.02
N ILE A 131 -16.25 11.90 -2.11
CA ILE A 131 -16.60 12.93 -3.08
C ILE A 131 -17.46 14.03 -2.46
N LEU A 132 -18.48 13.69 -1.66
CA LEU A 132 -19.26 14.69 -0.92
C LEU A 132 -18.42 15.54 0.03
N LEU A 133 -17.41 14.96 0.67
CA LEU A 133 -16.47 15.69 1.51
C LEU A 133 -15.59 16.63 0.67
N LEU A 134 -14.99 16.10 -0.39
CA LEU A 134 -14.09 16.82 -1.28
C LEU A 134 -14.77 18.02 -1.95
N ARG A 135 -16.03 17.88 -2.37
CA ARG A 135 -16.83 19.00 -2.94
C ARG A 135 -17.04 20.16 -1.95
N ARG A 136 -16.92 19.92 -0.64
CA ARG A 136 -16.97 20.96 0.39
C ARG A 136 -15.63 21.63 0.65
N MET A 137 -14.56 21.22 -0.01
CA MET A 137 -13.22 21.77 0.16
C MET A 137 -12.81 22.60 -1.08
N SER A 138 -13.63 23.59 -1.44
CA SER A 138 -13.49 24.37 -2.68
C SER A 138 -12.22 25.23 -2.78
N ASN A 139 -11.52 25.45 -1.66
CA ASN A 139 -10.27 26.21 -1.60
C ASN A 139 -9.01 25.33 -1.68
N LEU A 140 -9.15 24.03 -1.97
CA LEU A 140 -8.00 23.15 -2.11
C LEU A 140 -7.14 23.56 -3.30
N GLU A 141 -5.87 23.84 -3.01
CA GLU A 141 -4.82 24.07 -3.99
C GLU A 141 -4.05 22.77 -4.29
N LYS A 142 -3.98 21.84 -3.32
CA LYS A 142 -3.31 20.54 -3.45
C LYS A 142 -4.16 19.41 -2.89
N LEU A 143 -4.29 18.33 -3.67
CA LEU A 143 -5.01 17.12 -3.28
C LEU A 143 -4.12 15.90 -3.52
N THR A 144 -4.03 15.02 -2.51
CA THR A 144 -3.39 13.72 -2.63
C THR A 144 -4.35 12.61 -2.24
N LEU A 145 -4.64 11.68 -3.15
CA LEU A 145 -5.55 10.56 -2.88
C LEU A 145 -4.85 9.21 -3.12
N ASN A 146 -4.80 8.36 -2.10
CA ASN A 146 -4.44 6.95 -2.25
C ASN A 146 -5.64 6.11 -1.79
N LEU A 147 -6.43 5.63 -2.74
CA LEU A 147 -7.71 4.98 -2.47
C LEU A 147 -7.77 3.60 -3.10
N SER A 148 -8.37 2.67 -2.37
CA SER A 148 -8.71 1.33 -2.83
C SER A 148 -10.20 1.14 -2.60
N ILE A 149 -10.97 0.80 -3.63
CA ILE A 149 -12.43 0.94 -3.62
C ILE A 149 -13.06 -0.37 -4.08
N GLN A 150 -13.89 -0.98 -3.23
CA GLN A 150 -14.54 -2.27 -3.47
C GLN A 150 -16.05 -2.13 -3.74
N ASP A 151 -16.62 -3.21 -4.28
CA ASP A 151 -18.06 -3.43 -4.46
C ASP A 151 -18.76 -2.30 -5.24
N ARG A 152 -18.08 -1.80 -6.27
CA ARG A 152 -18.69 -0.93 -7.28
C ARG A 152 -19.11 -1.76 -8.48
N ASN A 153 -20.24 -1.38 -9.08
CA ASN A 153 -20.69 -1.93 -10.35
C ASN A 153 -19.95 -1.32 -11.56
N ARG A 154 -19.10 -0.30 -11.33
CA ARG A 154 -18.37 0.44 -12.37
C ARG A 154 -17.00 0.87 -11.86
N VAL A 155 -16.04 0.85 -12.78
CA VAL A 155 -14.70 1.39 -12.57
C VAL A 155 -14.75 2.91 -12.43
N ILE A 156 -13.86 3.45 -11.61
CA ILE A 156 -13.56 4.89 -11.60
C ILE A 156 -12.55 5.12 -12.72
N ASP A 157 -13.04 5.71 -13.80
CA ASP A 157 -12.29 6.03 -14.99
C ASP A 157 -12.02 7.54 -15.07
N GLY A 158 -11.52 8.01 -16.21
CA GLY A 158 -11.25 9.42 -16.40
C GLY A 158 -12.46 10.35 -16.34
N THR A 159 -13.62 9.85 -16.77
CA THR A 159 -14.89 10.60 -16.73
C THR A 159 -15.32 10.83 -15.29
N TYR A 160 -15.19 9.81 -14.42
CA TYR A 160 -15.47 9.95 -12.99
C TYR A 160 -14.52 10.94 -12.33
N ILE A 161 -13.22 10.90 -12.61
CA ILE A 161 -12.27 11.86 -12.03
C ILE A 161 -12.59 13.29 -12.45
N GLN A 162 -12.89 13.50 -13.73
CA GLN A 162 -13.28 14.81 -14.23
C GLN A 162 -14.52 15.32 -13.50
N HIS A 163 -15.60 14.54 -13.51
CA HIS A 163 -16.87 14.99 -12.95
C HIS A 163 -16.90 15.05 -11.44
N ASP A 164 -16.32 14.09 -10.72
CA ASP A 164 -16.47 14.05 -9.27
C ASP A 164 -15.49 14.95 -8.52
N ILE A 165 -14.33 15.22 -9.12
CA ILE A 165 -13.23 15.95 -8.46
C ILE A 165 -12.93 17.24 -9.21
N LEU A 166 -12.51 17.15 -10.47
CA LEU A 166 -11.91 18.29 -11.17
C LEU A 166 -12.91 19.40 -11.47
N ASP A 167 -14.14 19.06 -11.87
CA ASP A 167 -15.21 20.04 -12.18
C ASP A 167 -15.57 20.92 -10.96
N TYR A 168 -15.35 20.44 -9.74
CA TYR A 168 -15.70 21.15 -8.49
C TYR A 168 -14.52 21.84 -7.81
N MET A 169 -13.28 21.60 -8.24
CA MET A 169 -12.06 22.09 -7.59
C MET A 169 -11.27 23.05 -8.47
N SER A 170 -11.87 24.21 -8.76
CA SER A 170 -11.27 25.23 -9.64
C SER A 170 -9.95 25.83 -9.14
N GLN A 171 -9.64 25.71 -7.85
CA GLN A 171 -8.39 26.18 -7.26
C GLN A 171 -7.26 25.13 -7.26
N LEU A 172 -7.55 23.90 -7.69
CA LEU A 172 -6.62 22.78 -7.61
C LEU A 172 -5.47 22.99 -8.60
N ARG A 173 -4.25 23.14 -8.07
CA ARG A 173 -3.01 23.31 -8.84
C ARG A 173 -2.22 22.02 -8.94
N SER A 174 -2.43 21.11 -8.00
CA SER A 174 -1.71 19.85 -7.91
C SER A 174 -2.65 18.75 -7.45
N PHE A 175 -2.70 17.67 -8.23
CA PHE A 175 -3.48 16.48 -7.92
C PHE A 175 -2.62 15.23 -8.11
N THR A 176 -2.17 14.65 -7.01
CA THR A 176 -1.43 13.39 -6.98
C THR A 176 -2.37 12.28 -6.55
N PHE A 177 -2.50 11.20 -7.31
CA PHE A 177 -3.43 10.14 -6.93
C PHE A 177 -2.99 8.75 -7.37
N TYR A 178 -3.48 7.76 -6.61
CA TYR A 178 -3.53 6.35 -6.96
C TYR A 178 -4.90 5.85 -6.49
N ILE A 179 -5.77 5.52 -7.45
CA ILE A 179 -7.13 5.06 -7.17
C ILE A 179 -7.28 3.68 -7.83
N CYS A 180 -7.46 2.66 -7.00
CA CYS A 180 -7.75 1.30 -7.42
C CYS A 180 -9.22 0.99 -7.19
N THR A 181 -9.93 0.54 -8.21
CA THR A 181 -11.33 0.10 -8.13
C THR A 181 -11.42 -1.39 -8.42
N TYR A 182 -12.08 -2.15 -7.56
CA TYR A 182 -12.44 -3.54 -7.83
C TYR A 182 -13.88 -3.62 -8.30
N VAL A 183 -14.08 -4.31 -9.43
CA VAL A 183 -15.39 -4.54 -10.02
C VAL A 183 -15.56 -6.04 -10.24
N ASP A 184 -16.73 -6.57 -9.85
CA ASP A 184 -17.08 -7.96 -10.09
C ASP A 184 -17.27 -8.21 -11.59
N LEU A 185 -16.71 -9.31 -12.11
CA LEU A 185 -16.81 -9.61 -13.54
C LEU A 185 -18.25 -9.83 -14.03
N VAL A 186 -19.17 -10.21 -13.13
CA VAL A 186 -20.59 -10.31 -13.47
C VAL A 186 -21.17 -8.95 -13.89
N ALA A 187 -20.63 -7.85 -13.35
CA ALA A 187 -21.05 -6.50 -13.69
C ALA A 187 -20.39 -5.96 -14.97
N VAL A 188 -19.33 -6.62 -15.48
CA VAL A 188 -18.58 -6.18 -16.66
C VAL A 188 -18.59 -7.30 -17.72
N PRO A 189 -19.59 -7.32 -18.63
CA PRO A 189 -19.76 -8.42 -19.59
C PRO A 189 -18.64 -8.51 -20.62
N HIS A 190 -17.81 -7.47 -20.73
CA HIS A 190 -16.63 -7.44 -21.60
C HIS A 190 -15.35 -7.35 -20.78
N LYS A 191 -14.32 -8.05 -21.25
CA LYS A 191 -13.01 -8.06 -20.60
C LYS A 191 -12.36 -6.67 -20.74
N LEU A 192 -12.48 -5.86 -19.69
CA LEU A 192 -11.91 -4.51 -19.61
C LEU A 192 -10.38 -4.52 -19.78
N SER A 193 -9.85 -3.76 -20.74
CA SER A 193 -8.40 -3.63 -20.97
C SER A 193 -7.82 -2.36 -20.34
N SER A 194 -6.50 -2.31 -20.18
CA SER A 194 -5.81 -1.08 -19.75
C SER A 194 -6.00 0.04 -20.77
N GLU A 195 -6.05 -0.31 -22.06
CA GLU A 195 -6.27 0.59 -23.18
C GLU A 195 -7.66 1.25 -23.10
N ASP A 196 -8.70 0.49 -22.78
CA ASP A 196 -10.07 1.03 -22.61
C ASP A 196 -10.09 2.11 -21.54
N ILE A 197 -9.42 1.89 -20.41
CA ILE A 197 -9.32 2.87 -19.33
C ILE A 197 -8.46 4.05 -19.75
N GLN A 198 -7.32 3.80 -20.40
CA GLN A 198 -6.41 4.87 -20.82
C GLN A 198 -7.09 5.83 -21.80
N LEU A 199 -7.99 5.35 -22.67
CA LEU A 199 -8.77 6.19 -23.57
C LEU A 199 -9.65 7.20 -22.81
N THR A 200 -10.24 6.82 -21.68
CA THR A 200 -11.06 7.73 -20.85
C THR A 200 -10.23 8.85 -20.21
N LEU A 201 -8.93 8.62 -20.03
CA LEU A 201 -8.01 9.58 -19.40
C LEU A 201 -7.53 10.68 -20.37
N THR A 202 -7.65 10.46 -21.68
CA THR A 202 -7.12 11.38 -22.71
C THR A 202 -7.72 12.79 -22.64
N ASN A 203 -8.96 12.92 -22.16
CA ASN A 203 -9.70 14.18 -22.12
C ASN A 203 -9.45 15.03 -20.85
N ILE A 204 -8.74 14.51 -19.85
CA ILE A 204 -8.56 15.18 -18.55
C ILE A 204 -7.58 16.37 -18.63
N GLY A 205 -6.92 16.58 -19.77
CA GLY A 205 -5.93 17.65 -19.96
C GLY A 205 -4.65 17.47 -19.12
N GLN A 206 -4.60 16.43 -18.26
CA GLN A 206 -3.44 16.06 -17.47
C GLN A 206 -2.61 15.02 -18.24
N GLN A 207 -1.48 15.45 -18.81
CA GLN A 207 -0.59 14.60 -19.63
C GLN A 207 0.20 13.54 -18.84
N HIS A 208 -0.12 13.35 -17.56
CA HIS A 208 0.66 12.53 -16.64
C HIS A 208 -0.24 11.60 -15.82
N ILE A 209 -1.16 10.88 -16.48
CA ILE A 209 -1.97 9.83 -15.84
C ILE A 209 -1.76 8.51 -16.60
N SER A 210 -1.53 7.44 -15.86
CA SER A 210 -1.46 6.08 -16.39
C SER A 210 -2.50 5.19 -15.72
N SER A 211 -2.87 4.11 -16.41
CA SER A 211 -3.77 3.08 -15.91
C SER A 211 -3.16 1.69 -16.01
N MET A 212 -3.71 0.77 -15.22
CA MET A 212 -3.52 -0.66 -15.41
C MET A 212 -4.77 -1.43 -14.97
N VAL A 213 -5.11 -2.46 -15.73
CA VAL A 213 -6.19 -3.40 -15.39
C VAL A 213 -5.61 -4.79 -15.17
N ASN A 214 -5.83 -5.33 -13.98
CA ASN A 214 -5.44 -6.67 -13.58
C ASN A 214 -6.68 -7.49 -13.18
N TYR A 215 -6.56 -8.82 -13.27
CA TYR A 215 -7.61 -9.73 -12.83
C TYR A 215 -7.11 -10.48 -11.62
N VAL A 216 -7.77 -10.27 -10.49
CA VAL A 216 -7.38 -10.76 -9.18
C VAL A 216 -8.44 -11.70 -8.62
N THR A 217 -8.04 -12.55 -7.67
CA THR A 217 -8.94 -13.47 -6.98
C THR A 217 -9.29 -12.94 -5.60
N GLY A 218 -10.53 -12.48 -5.42
CA GLY A 218 -11.04 -12.09 -4.11
C GLY A 218 -11.79 -13.22 -3.43
N VAL A 219 -11.78 -13.22 -2.09
CA VAL A 219 -12.78 -13.97 -1.31
C VAL A 219 -13.97 -13.04 -1.08
N VAL A 220 -15.11 -13.39 -1.64
CA VAL A 220 -16.38 -12.67 -1.47
C VAL A 220 -17.40 -13.67 -0.97
N ASN A 221 -18.01 -13.42 0.18
CA ASN A 221 -19.02 -14.32 0.76
C ASN A 221 -18.58 -15.80 0.83
N TYR A 222 -17.32 -16.04 1.21
CA TYR A 222 -16.70 -17.37 1.28
C TYR A 222 -16.51 -18.10 -0.08
N ALA A 223 -16.79 -17.44 -1.20
CA ALA A 223 -16.49 -17.93 -2.54
C ALA A 223 -15.26 -17.20 -3.13
N PHE A 224 -14.47 -17.93 -3.92
CA PHE A 224 -13.40 -17.33 -4.72
C PHE A 224 -14.00 -16.76 -5.99
N GLU A 225 -13.98 -15.43 -6.11
CA GLU A 225 -14.49 -14.72 -7.26
C GLU A 225 -13.35 -13.96 -7.95
N VAL A 226 -13.40 -13.95 -9.28
CA VAL A 226 -12.47 -13.15 -10.08
C VAL A 226 -13.04 -11.74 -10.19
N ARG A 227 -12.20 -10.74 -9.89
CA ARG A 227 -12.51 -9.32 -9.97
C ARG A 227 -11.55 -8.62 -10.91
N ALA A 228 -12.02 -7.58 -11.58
CA ALA A 228 -11.14 -6.65 -12.26
C ALA A 228 -10.65 -5.60 -11.25
N ALA A 229 -9.33 -5.50 -11.06
CA ALA A 229 -8.68 -4.42 -10.34
C ALA A 229 -8.20 -3.38 -11.35
N CYS A 230 -8.92 -2.26 -11.42
CA CYS A 230 -8.62 -1.14 -12.29
C CYS A 230 -7.93 -0.03 -11.49
N SER A 231 -6.66 0.21 -11.79
CA SER A 231 -5.88 1.28 -11.15
C SER A 231 -5.67 2.43 -12.11
N ILE A 232 -5.90 3.66 -11.63
CA ILE A 232 -5.52 4.90 -12.30
C ILE A 232 -4.63 5.72 -11.37
N PHE A 233 -3.58 6.34 -11.90
CA PHE A 233 -2.61 7.07 -11.08
C PHE A 233 -1.86 8.17 -11.81
N SER A 234 -1.47 9.18 -11.05
CA SER A 234 -0.63 10.28 -11.51
C SER A 234 0.83 9.84 -11.70
N LEU A 235 1.51 10.49 -12.66
CA LEU A 235 2.93 10.37 -12.92
C LEU A 235 3.67 11.69 -12.61
N PRO A 236 4.89 11.65 -12.07
CA PRO A 236 5.57 10.46 -11.54
C PRO A 236 4.78 9.83 -10.38
N PHE A 237 4.94 8.52 -10.17
CA PHE A 237 4.24 7.82 -9.09
C PHE A 237 4.92 8.11 -7.75
N GLU A 238 4.27 8.86 -6.86
CA GLU A 238 4.88 9.39 -5.61
C GLU A 238 4.56 8.58 -4.35
N PHE A 239 3.88 7.44 -4.47
CA PHE A 239 3.54 6.60 -3.32
C PHE A 239 4.61 5.54 -3.05
N ASP A 240 4.77 5.19 -1.78
CA ASP A 240 5.72 4.19 -1.28
C ASP A 240 5.21 2.75 -1.37
N TYR A 241 3.94 2.60 -1.74
CA TYR A 241 3.20 1.36 -1.79
C TYR A 241 2.40 1.26 -3.09
N LEU A 242 2.43 0.08 -3.72
CA LEU A 242 1.60 -0.26 -4.86
C LEU A 242 1.06 -1.69 -4.72
N ARG A 243 -0.23 -1.87 -5.04
CA ARG A 243 -0.95 -3.13 -4.87
C ARG A 243 -1.61 -3.60 -6.15
N ASP A 244 -1.94 -4.88 -6.12
CA ASP A 244 -2.71 -5.61 -7.14
C ASP A 244 -2.12 -5.44 -8.54
N ILE A 245 -0.79 -5.52 -8.61
CA ILE A 245 -0.06 -5.55 -9.87
C ILE A 245 -0.09 -6.96 -10.43
N GLY A 246 -0.59 -7.11 -11.65
CA GLY A 246 -0.57 -8.34 -12.43
C GLY A 246 0.38 -8.27 -13.63
N ASN A 247 0.31 -9.26 -14.51
CA ASN A 247 1.20 -9.41 -15.67
C ASN A 247 1.21 -8.22 -16.65
N ASN A 248 0.15 -7.40 -16.64
CA ASN A 248 -0.09 -6.31 -17.59
C ASN A 248 0.36 -4.93 -17.11
N PHE A 249 1.14 -4.83 -16.04
CA PHE A 249 1.56 -3.53 -15.52
C PHE A 249 2.46 -2.77 -16.51
N PRO A 250 2.36 -1.43 -16.57
CA PRO A 250 3.07 -0.65 -17.58
C PRO A 250 4.59 -0.64 -17.35
N ASN A 251 5.36 -0.42 -18.41
CA ASN A 251 6.82 -0.30 -18.34
C ASN A 251 7.24 1.07 -17.77
N ILE A 252 7.00 1.26 -16.48
CA ILE A 252 7.27 2.48 -15.72
C ILE A 252 8.26 2.16 -14.60
N VAL A 253 9.13 3.11 -14.28
CA VAL A 253 10.00 3.03 -13.10
C VAL A 253 9.31 3.71 -11.92
N PHE A 254 8.99 2.93 -10.90
CA PHE A 254 8.33 3.36 -9.68
C PHE A 254 9.38 3.66 -8.60
N SER A 255 10.07 4.78 -8.73
CA SER A 255 11.25 5.13 -7.92
C SER A 255 10.99 5.22 -6.40
N TYR A 256 9.74 5.46 -5.99
CA TYR A 256 9.39 5.62 -4.57
C TYR A 256 8.81 4.36 -3.93
N VAL A 257 8.41 3.36 -4.73
CA VAL A 257 7.74 2.16 -4.22
C VAL A 257 8.73 1.26 -3.50
N THR A 258 8.46 1.03 -2.21
CA THR A 258 9.22 0.13 -1.35
C THR A 258 8.42 -1.08 -0.90
N TYR A 259 7.09 -1.01 -0.99
CA TYR A 259 6.17 -2.13 -0.74
C TYR A 259 5.40 -2.44 -2.02
N LEU A 260 5.49 -3.68 -2.48
CA LEU A 260 4.76 -4.18 -3.64
C LEU A 260 3.93 -5.41 -3.27
N PHE A 261 2.64 -5.37 -3.62
CA PHE A 261 1.76 -6.52 -3.60
C PHE A 261 1.39 -6.90 -5.04
N ILE A 262 1.70 -8.14 -5.45
CA ILE A 262 1.41 -8.67 -6.78
C ILE A 262 0.36 -9.79 -6.71
N GLU A 263 -0.61 -9.74 -7.60
CA GLU A 263 -1.68 -10.73 -7.72
C GLU A 263 -2.19 -10.80 -9.16
N ASP A 264 -2.44 -12.01 -9.66
CA ASP A 264 -3.02 -12.25 -10.97
C ASP A 264 -3.65 -13.66 -11.02
N ILE A 265 -4.72 -13.82 -11.81
CA ILE A 265 -5.29 -15.14 -12.13
C ILE A 265 -4.37 -16.00 -13.02
N THR A 266 -3.41 -15.38 -13.68
CA THR A 266 -2.39 -16.03 -14.53
C THR A 266 -1.07 -16.18 -13.77
N PRO A 267 -0.29 -17.26 -13.98
CA PRO A 267 1.01 -17.43 -13.33
C PRO A 267 1.98 -16.29 -13.62
N PHE A 268 2.90 -16.01 -12.68
CA PHE A 268 4.01 -15.10 -12.92
C PHE A 268 5.26 -15.85 -13.39
N GLU A 269 5.69 -15.62 -14.63
CA GLU A 269 6.89 -16.26 -15.17
C GLU A 269 8.17 -15.52 -14.77
N HIS A 270 9.34 -16.09 -15.10
CA HIS A 270 10.62 -15.49 -14.75
C HIS A 270 10.78 -14.05 -15.29
N GLU A 271 10.32 -13.80 -16.51
CA GLU A 271 10.34 -12.50 -17.17
C GLU A 271 9.52 -11.44 -16.43
N PHE A 272 8.45 -11.86 -15.75
CA PHE A 272 7.67 -10.96 -14.91
C PHE A 272 8.53 -10.42 -13.76
N PHE A 273 9.26 -11.30 -13.06
CA PHE A 273 10.14 -10.89 -11.96
C PHE A 273 11.32 -10.03 -12.46
N MET A 274 11.84 -10.26 -13.66
CA MET A 274 12.83 -9.36 -14.28
C MET A 274 12.26 -7.95 -14.47
N ARG A 275 11.02 -7.84 -14.93
CA ARG A 275 10.34 -6.54 -15.05
C ARG A 275 10.13 -5.89 -13.69
N ILE A 276 9.76 -6.65 -12.66
CA ILE A 276 9.65 -6.12 -11.29
C ILE A 276 10.99 -5.54 -10.82
N ALA A 277 12.10 -6.27 -10.95
CA ALA A 277 13.40 -5.77 -10.50
C ALA A 277 13.81 -4.46 -11.20
N ARG A 278 13.49 -4.31 -12.50
CA ARG A 278 13.75 -3.08 -13.27
C ARG A 278 12.82 -1.92 -12.89
N SER A 279 11.54 -2.20 -12.66
CA SER A 279 10.53 -1.20 -12.37
C SER A 279 10.53 -0.73 -10.91
N PHE A 280 11.04 -1.53 -9.97
CA PHE A 280 10.99 -1.25 -8.53
C PHE A 280 12.39 -1.30 -7.89
N PRO A 281 13.28 -0.34 -8.22
CA PRO A 281 14.68 -0.41 -7.82
C PRO A 281 14.89 -0.32 -6.30
N LEU A 282 13.95 0.27 -5.55
CA LEU A 282 14.03 0.42 -4.07
C LEU A 282 13.13 -0.56 -3.32
N LEU A 283 12.70 -1.65 -3.96
CA LEU A 283 11.77 -2.61 -3.37
C LEU A 283 12.33 -3.27 -2.10
N LYS A 284 11.63 -3.10 -0.97
CA LYS A 284 11.99 -3.67 0.33
C LYS A 284 11.07 -4.81 0.77
N HIS A 285 9.80 -4.75 0.38
CA HIS A 285 8.80 -5.76 0.70
C HIS A 285 8.06 -6.17 -0.56
N LEU A 286 8.16 -7.45 -0.92
CA LEU A 286 7.39 -8.08 -1.99
C LEU A 286 6.42 -9.11 -1.40
N CYS A 287 5.12 -8.91 -1.62
CA CYS A 287 4.08 -9.88 -1.30
C CYS A 287 3.53 -10.47 -2.60
N ILE A 288 3.49 -11.80 -2.69
CA ILE A 288 3.05 -12.55 -3.86
C ILE A 288 1.81 -13.36 -3.51
N TRP A 289 0.71 -13.08 -4.19
CA TRP A 289 -0.51 -13.86 -4.09
C TRP A 289 -0.84 -14.47 -5.46
N ASN A 290 -0.45 -15.73 -5.64
CA ASN A 290 -0.74 -16.47 -6.87
C ASN A 290 -0.59 -17.97 -6.62
N GLN A 291 -1.68 -18.72 -6.62
CA GLN A 291 -1.61 -20.17 -6.37
C GLN A 291 -1.34 -21.00 -7.62
N LYS A 292 -1.20 -20.37 -8.80
CA LYS A 292 -0.89 -21.08 -10.03
C LYS A 292 0.61 -21.37 -10.10
N SER A 293 0.94 -22.60 -10.49
CA SER A 293 2.31 -23.02 -10.78
C SER A 293 2.88 -22.24 -11.97
N GLN A 294 4.17 -21.93 -11.93
CA GLN A 294 4.88 -21.43 -13.10
C GLN A 294 4.85 -22.49 -14.19
N LYS A 295 4.84 -22.09 -15.47
CA LYS A 295 5.04 -23.07 -16.55
C LYS A 295 6.46 -23.60 -16.40
N LYS A 296 6.59 -24.89 -16.05
CA LYS A 296 7.90 -25.55 -16.00
C LYS A 296 8.63 -25.22 -17.29
N ALA A 297 9.85 -24.71 -17.18
CA ALA A 297 10.75 -24.44 -18.30
C ALA A 297 11.16 -25.77 -18.97
N GLY A 298 10.21 -26.50 -19.54
CA GLY A 298 10.44 -27.54 -20.52
C GLY A 298 10.46 -26.85 -21.88
N LEU A 299 11.66 -26.62 -22.43
CA LEU A 299 11.90 -26.23 -23.82
C LEU A 299 10.88 -25.23 -24.40
N VAL A 300 10.91 -24.00 -23.90
CA VAL A 300 10.43 -22.88 -24.71
C VAL A 300 11.48 -22.64 -25.81
N THR A 301 11.34 -23.32 -26.95
CA THR A 301 12.07 -22.96 -28.17
C THR A 301 11.50 -21.64 -28.71
N PHE A 302 12.04 -20.51 -28.25
CA PHE A 302 11.84 -19.23 -28.91
C PHE A 302 13.18 -18.53 -29.20
N SER A 303 13.12 -17.75 -30.27
CA SER A 303 14.18 -17.28 -31.14
C SER A 303 15.06 -16.16 -30.58
N SER A 304 16.31 -16.18 -31.06
CA SER A 304 17.33 -15.12 -31.19
C SER A 304 17.86 -14.32 -30.00
N ASP A 305 17.17 -14.11 -28.88
CA ASP A 305 17.71 -13.30 -27.76
C ASP A 305 18.15 -14.15 -26.54
N LYS A 306 18.97 -15.17 -26.80
CA LYS A 306 19.51 -16.12 -25.79
C LYS A 306 20.33 -15.49 -24.64
N CYS A 307 20.71 -14.21 -24.72
CA CYS A 307 21.60 -13.60 -23.73
C CYS A 307 20.89 -13.09 -22.45
N GLN A 308 19.58 -12.81 -22.46
CA GLN A 308 18.91 -12.23 -21.28
C GLN A 308 18.27 -13.27 -20.35
N LEU A 309 17.89 -14.45 -20.86
CA LEU A 309 17.23 -15.53 -20.10
C LEU A 309 18.12 -16.18 -19.03
N HIS A 310 19.42 -15.93 -19.04
CA HIS A 310 20.37 -16.43 -18.03
C HIS A 310 20.83 -15.36 -17.04
N SER A 311 20.25 -14.15 -17.09
CA SER A 311 20.59 -13.12 -16.10
C SER A 311 19.95 -13.45 -14.76
N ILE A 312 20.76 -13.51 -13.71
CA ILE A 312 20.28 -13.64 -12.34
C ILE A 312 19.55 -12.33 -12.00
N ILE A 313 18.29 -12.44 -11.56
CA ILE A 313 17.51 -11.27 -11.14
C ILE A 313 18.04 -10.81 -9.79
N GLU A 314 18.48 -9.55 -9.69
CA GLU A 314 18.93 -9.00 -8.42
C GLU A 314 17.84 -8.13 -7.79
N TYR A 315 17.56 -8.39 -6.51
CA TYR A 315 16.75 -7.52 -5.65
C TYR A 315 17.60 -7.02 -4.49
N SER A 316 18.42 -6.00 -4.74
CA SER A 316 19.45 -5.53 -3.79
C SER A 316 18.89 -5.00 -2.47
N HIS A 317 17.62 -4.58 -2.44
CA HIS A 317 16.98 -3.97 -1.26
C HIS A 317 15.88 -4.82 -0.62
N LEU A 318 15.55 -5.98 -1.18
CA LEU A 318 14.44 -6.80 -0.69
C LEU A 318 14.78 -7.40 0.67
N THR A 319 14.07 -6.95 1.70
CA THR A 319 14.20 -7.39 3.09
C THR A 319 13.13 -8.37 3.52
N ILE A 320 11.91 -8.23 2.97
CA ILE A 320 10.75 -9.05 3.29
C ILE A 320 10.21 -9.66 2.01
N LEU A 321 10.14 -10.98 1.97
CA LEU A 321 9.44 -11.72 0.93
C LEU A 321 8.28 -12.48 1.56
N ASP A 322 7.05 -12.14 1.16
CA ASP A 322 5.84 -12.84 1.57
C ASP A 322 5.27 -13.63 0.40
N VAL A 323 5.25 -14.95 0.55
CA VAL A 323 4.69 -15.91 -0.41
C VAL A 323 3.69 -16.84 0.27
N LYS A 324 3.08 -16.45 1.39
CA LYS A 324 2.12 -17.26 2.16
C LYS A 324 0.92 -17.75 1.35
N TRP A 325 0.54 -17.00 0.33
CA TRP A 325 -0.60 -17.32 -0.55
C TRP A 325 -0.16 -17.66 -1.98
N ALA A 326 1.11 -18.02 -2.14
CA ALA A 326 1.70 -18.33 -3.44
C ALA A 326 1.97 -19.83 -3.62
N HIS A 327 2.03 -20.27 -4.87
CA HIS A 327 2.54 -21.61 -5.22
C HIS A 327 4.03 -21.73 -4.86
N LYS A 328 4.48 -22.94 -4.50
CA LYS A 328 5.89 -23.19 -4.12
C LYS A 328 6.93 -22.90 -5.21
N ASP A 329 6.52 -22.79 -6.47
CA ASP A 329 7.43 -22.39 -7.56
C ASP A 329 7.98 -20.98 -7.34
N TYR A 330 7.20 -20.09 -6.71
CA TYR A 330 7.66 -18.74 -6.36
C TYR A 330 8.68 -18.79 -5.22
N ILE A 331 8.57 -19.74 -4.28
CA ILE A 331 9.64 -20.02 -3.31
C ILE A 331 10.92 -20.43 -4.05
N GLU A 332 10.84 -21.35 -5.02
CA GLU A 332 12.01 -21.74 -5.82
C GLU A 332 12.59 -20.58 -6.64
N GLN A 333 11.74 -19.75 -7.26
CA GLN A 333 12.17 -18.59 -8.03
C GLN A 333 13.07 -17.67 -7.22
N PHE A 334 12.72 -17.37 -5.96
CA PHE A 334 13.46 -16.44 -5.11
C PHE A 334 14.60 -17.09 -4.32
N LEU A 335 14.43 -18.34 -3.87
CA LEU A 335 15.50 -18.99 -3.11
C LEU A 335 16.62 -19.49 -4.01
N ASN A 336 16.34 -19.92 -5.24
CA ASN A 336 17.37 -20.47 -6.11
C ASN A 336 18.33 -19.36 -6.58
N GLY A 337 19.57 -19.41 -6.07
CA GLY A 337 20.65 -18.46 -6.37
C GLY A 337 21.08 -18.41 -7.84
N THR A 338 20.68 -19.38 -8.66
CA THR A 338 20.90 -19.33 -10.12
C THR A 338 19.81 -18.55 -10.87
N LYS A 339 18.68 -18.25 -10.22
CA LYS A 339 17.55 -17.50 -10.79
C LYS A 339 17.49 -16.08 -10.23
N THR A 340 17.62 -15.96 -8.92
CA THR A 340 17.44 -14.69 -8.21
C THR A 340 18.52 -14.53 -7.14
N PHE A 341 18.97 -13.31 -6.91
CA PHE A 341 19.86 -12.94 -5.82
C PHE A 341 19.17 -11.90 -4.93
N VAL A 342 18.98 -12.26 -3.65
CA VAL A 342 18.30 -11.44 -2.63
C VAL A 342 19.22 -11.18 -1.42
N PRO A 343 20.27 -10.35 -1.57
CA PRO A 343 21.32 -10.21 -0.57
C PRO A 343 20.88 -9.64 0.78
N CYS A 344 19.70 -9.05 0.86
CA CYS A 344 19.19 -8.35 2.06
C CYS A 344 17.98 -9.04 2.69
N LEU A 345 17.62 -10.24 2.24
CA LEU A 345 16.44 -10.95 2.75
C LEU A 345 16.64 -11.33 4.24
N THR A 346 15.85 -10.72 5.11
CA THR A 346 15.87 -10.95 6.57
C THR A 346 14.59 -11.62 7.07
N GLN A 347 13.46 -11.38 6.41
CA GLN A 347 12.18 -12.00 6.76
C GLN A 347 11.59 -12.74 5.56
N PHE A 348 11.21 -13.99 5.80
CA PHE A 348 10.60 -14.83 4.77
C PHE A 348 9.30 -15.46 5.28
N GLU A 349 8.22 -15.23 4.56
CA GLU A 349 6.90 -15.74 4.91
C GLU A 349 6.44 -16.76 3.87
N VAL A 350 6.18 -18.00 4.31
CA VAL A 350 5.83 -19.12 3.41
C VAL A 350 4.51 -19.75 3.82
N PRO A 351 3.78 -20.45 2.91
CA PRO A 351 2.51 -21.07 3.25
C PRO A 351 2.72 -22.17 4.31
N TYR A 352 3.59 -23.13 3.96
CA TYR A 352 3.88 -24.33 4.75
C TYR A 352 5.38 -24.63 4.73
N ILE A 353 5.87 -25.22 5.82
CA ILE A 353 7.28 -25.64 5.92
C ILE A 353 7.63 -26.74 4.92
N ASP A 354 6.66 -27.58 4.54
CA ASP A 354 6.90 -28.69 3.63
C ASP A 354 7.15 -28.20 2.20
N ASP A 355 6.59 -27.06 1.80
CA ASP A 355 6.95 -26.41 0.53
C ASP A 355 8.41 -25.94 0.55
N LEU A 356 8.85 -25.37 1.67
CA LEU A 356 10.24 -24.97 1.85
C LEU A 356 11.19 -26.17 1.84
N LYS A 357 10.84 -27.26 2.52
CA LYS A 357 11.59 -28.53 2.46
C LYS A 357 11.64 -29.08 1.04
N ALA A 358 10.54 -29.06 0.30
CA ALA A 358 10.49 -29.54 -1.06
C ALA A 358 11.45 -28.76 -1.98
N VAL A 359 11.42 -27.42 -1.91
CA VAL A 359 12.29 -26.55 -2.73
C VAL A 359 13.77 -26.70 -2.37
N THR A 360 14.08 -26.81 -1.08
CA THR A 360 15.45 -26.92 -0.55
C THR A 360 15.98 -28.36 -0.52
N LYS A 361 15.20 -29.34 -0.97
CA LYS A 361 15.48 -30.79 -0.83
C LYS A 361 15.85 -31.15 0.61
N ASN A 362 14.94 -30.89 1.54
CA ASN A 362 15.16 -31.03 2.98
C ASN A 362 16.41 -30.27 3.46
N PHE A 363 16.57 -29.02 3.02
CA PHE A 363 17.69 -28.15 3.41
C PHE A 363 19.08 -28.67 3.01
N THR A 364 19.18 -29.47 1.93
CA THR A 364 20.46 -29.99 1.40
C THR A 364 20.89 -29.36 0.08
N ARG A 365 20.01 -28.60 -0.58
CA ARG A 365 20.27 -27.99 -1.89
C ARG A 365 21.15 -26.75 -1.75
N GLU A 366 22.39 -26.78 -2.24
CA GLU A 366 23.31 -25.65 -2.09
C GLU A 366 22.89 -24.40 -2.88
N GLU A 367 22.24 -24.54 -4.04
CA GLU A 367 21.85 -23.38 -4.85
C GLU A 367 20.86 -22.47 -4.12
N THR A 368 20.05 -23.02 -3.22
CA THR A 368 19.06 -22.26 -2.46
C THR A 368 19.61 -21.66 -1.15
N ARG A 369 20.82 -22.08 -0.74
CA ARG A 369 21.39 -21.73 0.58
C ARG A 369 21.85 -20.29 0.66
N ARG A 370 22.42 -19.76 -0.43
CA ARG A 370 22.98 -18.40 -0.50
C ARG A 370 21.96 -17.33 -0.10
N ASN A 371 20.73 -17.44 -0.60
CA ASN A 371 19.65 -16.48 -0.33
C ASN A 371 19.01 -16.65 1.05
N CYS A 372 19.25 -17.79 1.71
CA CYS A 372 18.72 -18.08 3.04
C CYS A 372 19.62 -17.57 4.19
N ALA A 373 20.89 -17.28 3.91
CA ALA A 373 21.91 -17.06 4.94
C ALA A 373 21.61 -15.91 5.92
N LYS A 374 20.94 -14.84 5.45
CA LYS A 374 20.60 -13.66 6.26
C LYS A 374 19.19 -13.65 6.81
N VAL A 375 18.39 -14.70 6.57
CA VAL A 375 17.03 -14.75 7.08
C VAL A 375 17.06 -14.95 8.60
N GLU A 376 16.52 -13.96 9.30
CA GLU A 376 16.41 -13.84 10.76
C GLU A 376 15.01 -14.22 11.25
N LYS A 377 14.02 -14.29 10.36
CA LYS A 377 12.65 -14.66 10.70
C LYS A 377 11.97 -15.44 9.58
N ILE A 378 11.46 -16.62 9.92
CA ILE A 378 10.55 -17.39 9.07
C ILE A 378 9.18 -17.44 9.72
N THR A 379 8.15 -17.04 8.98
CA THR A 379 6.76 -17.12 9.43
C THR A 379 5.97 -18.02 8.50
N THR A 380 5.11 -18.88 9.07
CA THR A 380 4.17 -19.69 8.30
C THR A 380 2.73 -19.41 8.70
N ILE A 381 1.77 -19.91 7.92
CA ILE A 381 0.35 -19.84 8.29
C ILE A 381 0.09 -20.51 9.66
N GLN A 382 0.86 -21.55 9.99
CA GLN A 382 0.75 -22.30 11.25
C GLN A 382 1.53 -21.67 12.42
N GLY A 383 2.20 -20.53 12.20
CA GLY A 383 3.00 -19.83 13.21
C GLY A 383 4.51 -19.82 12.89
N VAL A 384 5.31 -19.45 13.90
CA VAL A 384 6.78 -19.40 13.83
C VAL A 384 7.36 -20.79 14.04
N ILE A 385 8.36 -21.16 13.24
CA ILE A 385 8.95 -22.50 13.26
C ILE A 385 10.32 -22.49 13.92
N HIS A 386 10.53 -23.45 14.82
CA HIS A 386 11.83 -23.78 15.39
C HIS A 386 12.15 -25.25 15.05
N SER A 387 13.13 -25.50 14.19
CA SER A 387 13.63 -26.86 13.89
C SER A 387 15.15 -26.87 13.89
N LYS A 388 15.76 -27.85 14.56
CA LYS A 388 17.23 -27.98 14.63
C LYS A 388 17.87 -28.18 13.24
N ASP A 389 17.13 -28.72 12.28
CA ASP A 389 17.60 -28.94 10.91
C ASP A 389 17.68 -27.63 10.10
N LEU A 390 17.05 -26.54 10.57
CA LEU A 390 17.12 -25.22 9.93
C LEU A 390 18.45 -24.50 10.20
N CYS A 391 19.18 -24.86 11.26
CA CYS A 391 20.36 -24.13 11.74
C CYS A 391 21.46 -23.97 10.68
N LEU A 392 21.69 -25.00 9.86
CA LEU A 392 22.74 -24.97 8.83
C LEU A 392 22.36 -24.14 7.60
N TYR A 393 21.05 -23.99 7.38
CA TYR A 393 20.46 -23.37 6.21
C TYR A 393 20.09 -21.91 6.45
N PHE A 394 19.72 -21.59 7.68
CA PHE A 394 19.30 -20.28 8.17
C PHE A 394 20.10 -19.91 9.42
N PRO A 395 21.41 -19.64 9.28
CA PRO A 395 22.29 -19.40 10.42
C PRO A 395 21.92 -18.15 11.24
N SER A 396 21.16 -17.22 10.64
CA SER A 396 20.75 -15.97 11.30
C SER A 396 19.48 -16.10 12.15
N LEU A 397 18.73 -17.21 12.06
CA LEU A 397 17.54 -17.46 12.92
C LEU A 397 17.89 -17.66 14.41
N TYR A 398 19.17 -17.86 14.74
CA TYR A 398 19.64 -18.26 16.06
C TYR A 398 20.61 -17.25 16.68
N LYS A 399 20.71 -16.05 16.13
CA LYS A 399 21.43 -14.91 16.71
C LYS A 399 20.43 -14.03 17.43
#